data_AF-A0A5S4X0I5-F1
#
_entry.id   AF-A0A5S4X0I5-F1
#
_cell.length_a   1.000
_cell.length_b   1.000
_cell.length_c   1.000
_cell.angle_alpha   90.00
_cell.angle_beta   90.00
_cell.angle_gamma   90.00
#
_symmetry.space_group_name_H-M   'P 1'
#
loop_
_entity.id
_entity.type
_entity.pdbx_description
1 polymer ?
#
loop_
_entity_poly.entity_id
_entity_poly.type
_entity_poly.pdbx_seq_one_letter_code
_entity_poly.pdbx_strand_id
1 'polypeptide(L)'
;MTERWLTTGQAVALVRQRLGGSEGHSQKILRDARASGEVRARPADPDAVLLIADDGLIGTDFRPPARSIHGIDADGKLIVHNLAQEPRNGETISEHDLIDWLDRKHADNKVVRGEGKTTKQRAQGRAAEEAIKACFPMGVPDVLEMPNGAVAAKLSAWLKAHRPAAAKMSDKTILRAAGRAK
;
A
#
# COMPACT_ATOMS: atom_id res chain seq x y z
N MET A 1 -23.46 -13.57 -17.31
CA MET A 1 -22.77 -12.75 -16.28
C MET A 1 -22.79 -11.32 -16.78
N THR A 2 -23.35 -10.39 -16.02
CA THR A 2 -23.40 -8.97 -16.38
C THR A 2 -21.99 -8.39 -16.26
N GLU A 3 -21.43 -7.94 -17.37
CA GLU A 3 -20.13 -7.29 -17.42
C GLU A 3 -20.23 -5.92 -16.75
N ARG A 4 -19.54 -5.76 -15.60
CA ARG A 4 -19.54 -4.51 -14.85
C ARG A 4 -18.29 -3.70 -15.17
N TRP A 5 -18.52 -2.43 -15.52
CA TRP A 5 -17.48 -1.47 -15.84
C TRP A 5 -17.27 -0.55 -14.63
N LEU A 6 -16.04 -0.45 -14.17
CA LEU A 6 -15.66 0.28 -12.95
C LEU A 6 -14.96 1.58 -13.30
N THR A 7 -15.29 2.66 -12.62
CA THR A 7 -14.48 3.88 -12.70
C THR A 7 -13.10 3.65 -12.09
N THR A 8 -12.12 4.49 -12.43
CA THR A 8 -10.77 4.42 -11.84
C THR A 8 -10.82 4.37 -10.30
N GLY A 9 -11.66 5.18 -9.66
CA GLY A 9 -11.81 5.18 -8.20
C GLY A 9 -12.35 3.86 -7.65
N GLN A 10 -13.34 3.26 -8.32
CA GLN A 10 -13.89 1.96 -7.94
C GLN A 10 -12.88 0.82 -8.15
N ALA A 11 -12.12 0.86 -9.25
CA ALA A 11 -11.07 -0.11 -9.51
C ALA A 11 -9.93 -0.04 -8.48
N VAL A 12 -9.51 1.17 -8.09
CA VAL A 12 -8.53 1.36 -7.01
C VAL A 12 -9.07 0.82 -5.69
N ALA A 13 -10.33 1.08 -5.35
CA ALA A 13 -10.95 0.54 -4.15
C ALA A 13 -10.98 -1.01 -4.17
N LEU A 14 -11.26 -1.62 -5.32
CA LEU A 14 -11.24 -3.07 -5.50
C LEU A 14 -9.84 -3.66 -5.31
N VAL A 15 -8.81 -3.04 -5.90
CA VAL A 15 -7.40 -3.44 -5.72
C VAL A 15 -7.01 -3.34 -4.25
N ARG A 16 -7.37 -2.24 -3.56
CA ARG A 16 -7.13 -2.07 -2.12
C ARG A 16 -7.81 -3.13 -1.29
N GLN A 17 -9.06 -3.46 -1.61
CA GLN A 17 -9.82 -4.48 -0.89
C GLN A 17 -9.19 -5.87 -1.04
N ARG A 18 -8.64 -6.18 -2.22
CA ARG A 18 -8.06 -7.49 -2.51
C ARG A 18 -6.61 -7.66 -2.04
N LEU A 19 -5.75 -6.69 -2.29
CA LEU A 19 -4.30 -6.81 -2.04
C LEU A 19 -3.85 -6.06 -0.79
N GLY A 20 -4.68 -5.15 -0.27
CA GLY A 20 -4.28 -4.24 0.80
C GLY A 20 -3.25 -3.20 0.33
N GLY A 21 -3.00 -2.18 1.15
CA GLY A 21 -1.97 -1.17 0.91
C GLY A 21 -2.51 0.24 0.72
N SER A 22 -1.58 1.16 0.42
CA SER A 22 -1.89 2.57 0.22
C SER A 22 -2.58 2.80 -1.12
N GLU A 23 -3.24 3.95 -1.24
CA GLU A 23 -3.90 4.36 -2.47
C GLU A 23 -2.92 4.47 -3.64
N GLY A 24 -1.76 5.08 -3.42
CA GLY A 24 -0.72 5.20 -4.45
C GLY A 24 -0.18 3.84 -4.92
N HIS A 25 -0.06 2.85 -4.02
CA HIS A 25 0.33 1.50 -4.42
C HIS A 25 -0.74 0.84 -5.30
N SER A 26 -2.00 1.03 -4.95
CA SER A 26 -3.13 0.46 -5.71
C SER A 26 -3.32 1.13 -7.07
N GLN A 27 -3.09 2.44 -7.14
CA GLN A 27 -3.04 3.17 -8.42
C GLN A 27 -1.89 2.67 -9.31
N LYS A 28 -0.73 2.37 -8.73
CA LYS A 28 0.40 1.79 -9.48
C LYS A 28 0.04 0.42 -10.06
N ILE A 29 -0.54 -0.47 -9.25
CA ILE A 29 -0.98 -1.80 -9.71
C ILE A 29 -2.02 -1.65 -10.84
N LEU A 30 -2.96 -0.72 -10.69
CA LEU A 30 -3.95 -0.47 -11.73
C LEU A 30 -3.32 0.03 -13.03
N ARG A 31 -2.29 0.87 -12.95
CA ARG A 31 -1.51 1.33 -14.09
C ARG A 31 -0.76 0.18 -14.77
N ASP A 32 -0.16 -0.70 -13.98
CA ASP A 32 0.53 -1.89 -14.49
C ASP A 32 -0.45 -2.84 -15.20
N ALA A 33 -1.65 -3.03 -14.61
CA ALA A 33 -2.72 -3.81 -15.21
C ALA A 33 -3.17 -3.23 -16.57
N ARG A 34 -3.31 -1.90 -16.67
CA ARG A 34 -3.61 -1.22 -17.94
C ARG A 34 -2.47 -1.34 -18.94
N ALA A 35 -1.24 -1.14 -18.50
CA ALA A 35 -0.05 -1.23 -19.34
C ALA A 35 0.16 -2.64 -19.91
N SER A 36 -0.36 -3.68 -19.25
CA SER A 36 -0.31 -5.05 -19.76
C SER A 36 -1.19 -5.29 -20.99
N GLY A 37 -2.20 -4.45 -21.23
CA GLY A 37 -3.17 -4.64 -22.32
C GLY A 37 -4.17 -5.78 -22.10
N GLU A 38 -4.05 -6.54 -21.00
CA GLU A 38 -4.93 -7.66 -20.67
C GLU A 38 -6.26 -7.21 -20.03
N VAL A 39 -6.29 -5.99 -19.48
CA VAL A 39 -7.48 -5.43 -18.85
C VAL A 39 -8.14 -4.43 -19.79
N ARG A 40 -9.37 -4.74 -20.25
CA ARG A 40 -10.11 -3.83 -21.14
C ARG A 40 -10.48 -2.53 -20.43
N ALA A 41 -10.23 -1.43 -21.11
CA ALA A 41 -10.65 -0.10 -20.72
C ALA A 41 -11.56 0.49 -21.79
N ARG A 42 -12.60 1.21 -21.37
CA ARG A 42 -13.51 1.95 -22.24
C ARG A 42 -13.55 3.42 -21.81
N PRO A 43 -13.50 4.39 -22.72
CA PRO A 43 -13.77 5.79 -22.37
C PRO A 43 -15.18 5.93 -21.76
N ALA A 44 -15.37 6.87 -20.83
CA ALA A 44 -16.65 7.09 -20.14
C ALA A 44 -17.82 7.33 -21.10
N ASP A 45 -17.54 7.88 -22.27
CA ASP A 45 -18.56 8.21 -23.25
C ASP A 45 -17.88 8.35 -24.63
N PRO A 46 -18.36 7.69 -25.70
CA PRO A 46 -18.01 8.07 -27.06
C PRO A 46 -18.66 9.40 -27.47
N ASP A 47 -19.70 9.85 -26.76
CA ASP A 47 -20.45 11.09 -27.04
C ASP A 47 -19.94 12.33 -26.31
N ALA A 48 -18.85 12.22 -25.55
CA ALA A 48 -18.05 13.38 -25.17
C ALA A 48 -17.26 13.87 -26.41
N VAL A 49 -17.99 14.26 -27.46
CA VAL A 49 -17.50 15.13 -28.51
C VAL A 49 -16.96 16.35 -27.79
N LEU A 50 -15.64 16.48 -27.75
CA LEU A 50 -15.01 17.77 -27.56
C LEU A 50 -15.56 18.64 -28.69
N LEU A 51 -16.63 19.39 -28.42
CA LEU A 51 -17.01 20.54 -29.21
C LEU A 51 -15.88 21.55 -29.00
N ILE A 52 -14.79 21.34 -29.73
CA ILE A 52 -13.91 22.44 -30.08
C ILE A 52 -14.82 23.34 -30.90
N ALA A 53 -15.35 24.36 -30.24
CA ALA A 53 -16.05 25.43 -30.91
C ALA A 53 -15.08 25.99 -31.96
N ASP A 54 -15.33 25.65 -33.21
CA ASP A 54 -14.73 26.25 -34.39
C ASP A 54 -15.37 27.62 -34.60
N ASP A 55 -15.23 28.51 -33.62
CA ASP A 55 -15.56 29.92 -33.78
C ASP A 55 -14.28 30.63 -34.20
N GLY A 56 -13.94 30.47 -35.49
CA GLY A 56 -12.85 31.18 -36.12
C GLY A 56 -13.06 32.69 -35.99
N LEU A 57 -12.36 33.34 -35.05
CA LEU A 57 -11.99 34.77 -35.00
C LEU A 57 -11.44 35.12 -33.61
N ILE A 58 -10.15 34.88 -33.35
CA ILE A 58 -9.41 35.69 -32.36
C ILE A 58 -8.06 36.05 -32.98
N GLY A 59 -7.88 37.36 -33.21
CA GLY A 59 -6.67 37.95 -33.79
C GLY A 59 -5.43 37.66 -32.94
N THR A 60 -4.31 37.53 -33.63
CA THR A 60 -2.98 37.14 -33.13
C THR A 60 -2.29 38.17 -32.22
N ASP A 61 -2.99 39.21 -31.75
CA ASP A 61 -2.33 40.41 -31.22
C ASP A 61 -2.48 40.65 -29.70
N PHE A 62 -3.02 39.69 -28.95
CA PHE A 62 -3.00 39.74 -27.48
C PHE A 62 -2.18 38.58 -26.89
N ARG A 63 -0.86 38.70 -26.98
CA ARG A 63 0.08 37.86 -26.24
C ARG A 63 0.62 38.62 -25.02
N PRO A 64 0.06 38.45 -23.81
CA PRO A 64 0.80 38.76 -22.59
C PRO A 64 2.01 37.82 -22.51
N PRO A 65 3.18 38.26 -21.99
CA PRO A 65 4.37 37.43 -21.98
C PRO A 65 4.08 36.16 -21.17
N ALA A 66 4.32 35.02 -21.81
CA ALA A 66 4.27 33.71 -21.20
C ALA A 66 5.21 33.70 -19.99
N ARG A 67 4.64 33.88 -18.79
CA ARG A 67 5.29 33.44 -17.57
C ARG A 67 5.37 31.93 -17.67
N SER A 68 6.61 31.44 -17.71
CA SER A 68 7.00 30.06 -17.46
C SER A 68 6.19 29.48 -16.29
N ILE A 69 5.95 28.16 -16.25
CA ILE A 69 6.85 27.25 -15.53
C ILE A 69 6.82 25.90 -16.26
N HIS A 70 7.78 25.72 -17.17
CA HIS A 70 8.36 24.40 -17.42
C HIS A 70 9.31 24.16 -16.26
N GLY A 71 9.05 23.15 -15.43
CA GLY A 71 9.99 22.75 -14.39
C GLY A 71 11.28 22.27 -15.07
N ILE A 72 12.35 23.03 -14.94
CA ILE A 72 13.70 22.56 -15.22
C ILE A 72 14.27 22.27 -13.83
N ASP A 73 14.80 21.06 -13.62
CA ASP A 73 15.44 20.75 -12.34
C ASP A 73 16.75 21.56 -12.18
N ALA A 74 17.31 21.63 -10.97
CA ALA A 74 18.55 22.37 -10.68
C ALA A 74 19.74 22.02 -11.61
N ASP A 75 19.73 20.85 -12.25
CA ASP A 75 20.72 20.32 -13.19
C ASP A 75 20.42 20.68 -14.67
N GLY A 76 19.42 21.52 -14.95
CA GLY A 76 19.14 21.99 -16.31
C GLY A 76 18.38 20.99 -17.19
N LYS A 77 17.84 19.91 -16.63
CA LYS A 77 17.04 18.92 -17.37
C LYS A 77 15.56 19.26 -17.37
N LEU A 78 14.93 19.10 -18.53
CA LEU A 78 13.49 19.30 -18.73
C LEU A 78 12.71 18.25 -17.93
N ILE A 79 11.89 18.68 -16.97
CA ILE A 79 10.94 17.79 -16.31
C ILE A 79 9.81 17.52 -17.31
N VAL A 80 9.98 16.45 -18.08
CA VAL A 80 8.89 15.90 -18.90
C VAL A 80 7.91 15.27 -17.92
N HIS A 81 6.87 16.01 -17.52
CA HIS A 81 5.66 15.38 -17.02
C HIS A 81 5.12 14.52 -18.15
N ASN A 82 5.32 13.21 -18.01
CA ASN A 82 4.85 12.22 -18.96
C ASN A 82 3.31 12.23 -18.88
N LEU A 83 2.68 13.10 -19.67
CA LEU A 83 1.23 13.25 -19.83
C LEU A 83 0.55 11.99 -20.40
N ALA A 84 1.30 10.91 -20.61
CA ALA A 84 0.80 9.67 -21.20
C ALA A 84 -0.05 8.80 -20.25
N GLN A 85 -0.18 9.09 -18.95
CA GLN A 85 -0.85 8.16 -18.02
C GLN A 85 -1.56 8.81 -16.83
N GLU A 86 -2.09 10.02 -16.98
CA GLU A 86 -3.18 10.41 -16.09
C GLU A 86 -4.45 9.75 -16.63
N PRO A 87 -5.20 8.98 -15.81
CA PRO A 87 -6.46 8.39 -16.25
C PRO A 87 -7.34 9.54 -16.70
N ARG A 88 -7.67 9.59 -17.99
CA ARG A 88 -8.64 10.56 -18.51
C ARG A 88 -9.88 10.43 -17.64
N ASN A 89 -10.28 11.53 -17.02
CA ASN A 89 -11.44 11.60 -16.14
C ASN A 89 -12.64 10.96 -16.87
N GLY A 90 -12.96 9.71 -16.52
CA GLY A 90 -14.02 8.94 -17.15
C GLY A 90 -13.66 7.53 -17.66
N GLU A 91 -12.40 7.14 -17.78
CA GLU A 91 -12.11 5.76 -18.23
C GLU A 91 -12.66 4.71 -17.26
N THR A 92 -13.45 3.80 -17.81
CA THR A 92 -13.99 2.64 -17.10
C THR A 92 -13.19 1.39 -17.43
N ILE A 93 -13.11 0.46 -16.47
CA ILE A 93 -12.27 -0.74 -16.51
C ILE A 93 -13.17 -1.95 -16.31
N SER A 94 -12.98 -3.02 -17.09
CA SER A 94 -13.69 -4.28 -16.89
C SER A 94 -13.37 -4.87 -15.51
N GLU A 95 -14.39 -5.02 -14.65
CA GLU A 95 -14.24 -5.63 -13.32
C GLU A 95 -13.70 -7.07 -13.43
N HIS A 96 -14.20 -7.83 -14.41
CA HIS A 96 -13.85 -9.24 -14.58
C HIS A 96 -12.39 -9.41 -15.00
N ASP A 97 -11.94 -8.65 -16.01
CA ASP A 97 -10.57 -8.73 -16.51
C ASP A 97 -9.58 -8.26 -15.44
N LEU A 98 -9.94 -7.22 -14.67
CA LEU A 98 -9.10 -6.74 -13.56
C LEU A 98 -8.98 -7.80 -12.47
N ILE A 99 -10.09 -8.47 -12.11
CA ILE A 99 -10.08 -9.54 -11.12
C ILE A 99 -9.22 -10.71 -11.59
N ASP A 100 -9.39 -11.15 -12.84
CA ASP A 100 -8.62 -12.25 -13.42
C ASP A 100 -7.12 -11.93 -13.47
N TRP A 101 -6.78 -10.72 -13.92
CA TRP A 101 -5.39 -10.26 -13.94
C TRP A 101 -4.78 -10.20 -12.54
N LEU A 102 -5.51 -9.69 -11.55
CA LEU A 102 -5.07 -9.65 -10.15
C LEU A 102 -4.88 -11.05 -9.60
N ASP A 103 -5.81 -11.97 -9.86
CA ASP A 103 -5.72 -13.35 -9.39
C ASP A 103 -4.53 -14.09 -10.04
N ARG A 104 -4.19 -13.81 -11.31
CA ARG A 104 -3.02 -14.39 -11.99
C ARG A 104 -1.69 -13.80 -11.52
N LYS A 105 -1.59 -12.47 -11.39
CA LYS A 105 -0.33 -11.78 -11.03
C LYS A 105 -0.05 -11.76 -9.53
N HIS A 106 -1.08 -11.92 -8.71
CA HIS A 106 -0.97 -11.82 -7.25
C HIS A 106 -1.57 -13.04 -6.53
N ALA A 107 -1.64 -14.20 -7.21
CA ALA A 107 -2.01 -15.48 -6.59
C ALA A 107 -1.25 -15.73 -5.28
N ASP A 108 0.06 -15.43 -5.28
CA ASP A 108 0.94 -15.62 -4.13
C ASP A 108 0.76 -14.56 -3.02
N ASN A 109 0.17 -13.41 -3.35
CA ASN A 109 -0.03 -12.30 -2.41
C ASN A 109 -1.32 -12.42 -1.58
N LYS A 110 -2.18 -13.42 -1.85
CA LYS A 110 -3.38 -13.69 -1.03
C LYS A 110 -3.07 -14.07 0.42
N VAL A 111 -1.81 -14.31 0.79
CA VAL A 111 -1.42 -14.86 2.09
C VAL A 111 -1.17 -13.80 3.18
N VAL A 112 -1.12 -12.50 2.91
CA VAL A 112 -0.71 -11.54 3.97
C VAL A 112 -1.81 -10.55 4.34
N ARG A 113 -2.91 -11.10 4.86
CA ARG A 113 -3.71 -10.41 5.89
C ARG A 113 -2.88 -10.37 7.18
N GLY A 114 -2.03 -9.36 7.29
CA GLY A 114 -1.23 -9.11 8.47
C GLY A 114 -0.28 -7.98 8.17
N GLU A 115 -0.64 -6.79 8.67
CA GLU A 115 0.18 -5.57 8.72
C GLU A 115 1.68 -5.87 8.62
N GLY A 116 2.36 -5.15 7.72
CA GLY A 116 3.76 -5.32 7.34
C GLY A 116 4.73 -5.39 8.52
N LYS A 117 4.75 -6.53 9.21
CA LYS A 117 5.79 -6.89 10.15
C LYS A 117 6.97 -7.34 9.32
N THR A 118 7.99 -6.51 9.28
CA THR A 118 9.29 -6.87 8.68
C THR A 118 9.72 -8.25 9.20
N THR A 119 10.47 -9.01 8.42
CA THR A 119 10.97 -10.35 8.81
C THR A 119 11.57 -10.36 10.22
N LYS A 120 12.20 -9.25 10.62
CA LYS A 120 12.72 -9.00 11.96
C LYS A 120 11.63 -8.97 13.04
N GLN A 121 10.50 -8.31 12.82
CA GLN A 121 9.40 -8.25 13.77
C GLN A 121 8.71 -9.61 13.96
N ARG A 122 8.61 -10.43 12.90
CA ARG A 122 8.10 -11.82 13.01
C ARG A 122 9.04 -12.70 13.83
N ALA A 123 10.34 -12.61 13.58
CA ALA A 123 11.35 -13.36 14.35
C ALA A 123 11.37 -12.94 15.82
N GLN A 124 11.26 -11.64 16.09
CA GLN A 124 11.16 -11.10 17.46
C GLN A 124 9.88 -11.55 18.17
N GLY A 125 8.73 -11.53 17.50
CA GLY A 125 7.47 -12.04 18.06
C GLY A 125 7.56 -13.52 18.46
N ARG A 126 8.10 -14.37 17.57
CA ARG A 126 8.30 -15.80 17.88
C ARG A 126 9.25 -16.02 19.06
N ALA A 127 10.36 -15.30 19.10
CA ALA A 127 11.31 -15.40 20.21
C ALA A 127 10.69 -14.98 21.55
N ALA A 128 9.85 -13.94 21.55
CA ALA A 128 9.14 -13.50 22.74
C ALA A 128 8.09 -14.52 23.20
N GLU A 129 7.34 -15.14 22.28
CA GLU A 129 6.39 -16.22 22.61
C GLU A 129 7.08 -17.45 23.21
N GLU A 130 8.23 -17.86 22.66
CA GLU A 130 9.04 -18.94 23.23
C GLU A 130 9.52 -18.60 24.66
N ALA A 131 10.01 -17.38 24.87
CA ALA A 131 10.43 -16.92 26.18
C ALA A 131 9.28 -16.92 27.18
N ILE A 132 8.08 -16.52 26.77
CA ILE A 132 6.88 -16.54 27.62
C ILE A 132 6.53 -17.97 28.01
N LYS A 133 6.47 -18.90 27.05
CA LYS A 133 6.19 -20.32 27.33
C LYS A 133 7.23 -20.93 28.27
N ALA A 134 8.50 -20.57 28.11
CA ALA A 134 9.58 -21.08 28.95
C ALA A 134 9.59 -20.48 30.37
N CYS A 135 9.37 -19.17 30.51
CA CYS A 135 9.41 -18.48 31.80
C CYS A 135 8.10 -18.56 32.60
N PHE A 136 6.98 -18.78 31.91
CA PHE A 136 5.63 -18.75 32.44
C PHE A 136 4.75 -19.85 31.79
N PRO A 137 5.02 -21.13 32.07
CA PRO A 137 4.30 -22.24 31.46
C PRO A 137 2.80 -22.28 31.83
N MET A 138 2.42 -21.68 32.96
CA MET A 138 1.04 -21.58 33.45
C MET A 138 0.32 -20.30 32.98
N GLY A 139 0.98 -19.47 32.16
CA GLY A 139 0.47 -18.17 31.75
C GLY A 139 1.21 -17.01 32.42
N VAL A 140 1.21 -15.85 31.76
CA VAL A 140 1.83 -14.63 32.27
C VAL A 140 1.00 -14.16 33.48
N PRO A 141 1.62 -13.93 34.66
CA PRO A 141 0.94 -13.41 35.85
C PRO A 141 0.17 -12.13 35.53
N ASP A 142 -0.77 -11.72 36.39
CA ASP A 142 -1.45 -10.43 36.21
C ASP A 142 -0.60 -9.26 36.73
N VAL A 143 -0.89 -8.03 36.29
CA VAL A 143 -0.11 -6.81 36.61
C VAL A 143 -0.02 -6.60 38.13
N LEU A 144 -1.03 -7.05 38.88
CA LEU A 144 -1.08 -7.03 40.34
C LEU A 144 -0.13 -8.03 40.99
N GLU A 145 0.15 -9.15 40.36
CA GLU A 145 1.06 -10.19 40.88
C GLU A 145 2.52 -9.92 40.49
N MET A 146 2.73 -9.39 39.28
CA MET A 146 4.06 -9.06 38.80
C MET A 146 4.02 -7.77 37.98
N PRO A 147 4.76 -6.71 38.40
CA PRO A 147 4.81 -5.48 37.64
C PRO A 147 5.48 -5.70 36.28
N ASN A 148 5.09 -4.89 35.30
CA ASN A 148 5.58 -5.01 33.91
C ASN A 148 7.12 -5.01 33.81
N GLY A 149 7.80 -4.23 34.65
CA GLY A 149 9.27 -4.22 34.70
C GLY A 149 9.88 -5.57 35.08
N ALA A 150 9.28 -6.30 36.03
CA ALA A 150 9.76 -7.61 36.46
C ALA A 150 9.51 -8.69 35.40
N VAL A 151 8.35 -8.66 34.73
CA VAL A 151 8.05 -9.56 33.61
C VAL A 151 9.02 -9.34 32.46
N ALA A 152 9.22 -8.08 32.06
CA ALA A 152 10.15 -7.72 31.00
C ALA A 152 11.58 -8.16 31.36
N ALA A 153 12.06 -7.88 32.58
CA ALA A 153 13.39 -8.28 33.03
C ALA A 153 13.61 -9.81 32.96
N LYS A 154 12.63 -10.61 33.41
CA LYS A 154 12.72 -12.08 33.39
C LYS A 154 12.78 -12.62 31.95
N LEU A 155 11.92 -12.11 31.07
CA LEU A 155 11.91 -12.49 29.65
C LEU A 155 13.18 -12.03 28.93
N SER A 156 13.67 -10.82 29.21
CA SER A 156 14.93 -10.28 28.69
C SER A 156 16.14 -11.10 29.12
N ALA A 157 16.17 -11.57 30.37
CA ALA A 157 17.23 -12.44 30.88
C ALA A 157 17.23 -13.80 30.17
N TRP A 158 16.06 -14.40 29.98
CA TRP A 158 15.93 -15.66 29.23
C TRP A 158 16.35 -15.50 27.76
N LEU A 159 15.90 -14.42 27.11
CA LEU A 159 16.28 -14.09 25.73
C LEU A 159 17.79 -13.89 25.59
N LYS A 160 18.45 -13.24 26.55
CA LYS A 160 19.92 -13.11 26.55
C LYS A 160 20.63 -14.46 26.61
N ALA A 161 20.11 -15.40 27.41
CA ALA A 161 20.72 -16.72 27.59
C ALA A 161 20.50 -17.67 26.40
N HIS A 162 19.30 -17.65 25.77
CA HIS A 162 18.92 -18.65 24.76
C HIS A 162 18.82 -18.10 23.34
N ARG A 163 18.61 -16.78 23.18
CA ARG A 163 18.34 -16.11 21.89
C ARG A 163 19.07 -14.75 21.84
N PRO A 164 20.41 -14.70 21.82
CA PRO A 164 21.17 -13.45 21.91
C PRO A 164 20.87 -12.46 20.77
N ALA A 165 20.48 -12.94 19.59
CA ALA A 165 20.03 -12.09 18.48
C ALA A 165 18.75 -11.30 18.78
N ALA A 166 17.89 -11.83 19.67
CA ALA A 166 16.65 -11.19 20.12
C ALA A 166 16.83 -10.39 21.43
N ALA A 167 18.02 -10.41 22.04
CA ALA A 167 18.30 -9.72 23.30
C ALA A 167 18.24 -8.18 23.20
N LYS A 168 18.31 -7.63 21.98
CA LYS A 168 18.15 -6.19 21.70
C LYS A 168 16.67 -5.75 21.58
N MET A 169 15.73 -6.61 21.93
CA MET A 169 14.30 -6.30 21.85
C MET A 169 13.91 -5.32 22.97
N SER A 170 13.02 -4.36 22.67
CA SER A 170 12.56 -3.39 23.66
C SER A 170 11.57 -4.03 24.65
N ASP A 171 11.57 -3.57 25.90
CA ASP A 171 10.63 -4.03 26.92
C ASP A 171 9.16 -3.87 26.48
N LYS A 172 8.84 -2.80 25.74
CA LYS A 172 7.51 -2.59 25.17
C LYS A 172 7.13 -3.69 24.18
N THR A 173 8.07 -4.16 23.35
CA THR A 173 7.83 -5.26 22.41
C THR A 173 7.61 -6.58 23.14
N ILE A 174 8.38 -6.84 24.19
CA ILE A 174 8.25 -8.04 25.04
C ILE A 174 6.89 -8.04 25.74
N LEU A 175 6.49 -6.91 26.33
CA LEU A 175 5.19 -6.77 27.01
C LEU A 175 4.01 -6.85 26.04
N ARG A 176 4.16 -6.36 24.80
CA ARG A 176 3.14 -6.50 23.76
C ARG A 176 2.97 -7.97 23.35
N ALA A 177 4.07 -8.72 23.21
CA ALA A 177 4.01 -10.15 22.96
C ALA A 177 3.38 -10.92 24.13
N ALA A 178 3.58 -10.44 25.37
CA ALA A 178 2.94 -10.97 26.57
C ALA A 178 1.47 -10.53 26.76
N GLY A 179 0.89 -9.77 25.82
CA GLY A 179 -0.50 -9.31 25.89
C GLY A 179 -0.77 -8.20 26.91
N ARG A 180 0.28 -7.63 27.52
CA ARG A 180 0.18 -6.61 28.58
C ARG A 180 0.31 -5.17 28.09
N ALA A 181 0.91 -4.95 26.93
CA ALA A 181 1.02 -3.63 26.31
C ALA A 181 0.22 -3.57 24.99
N LYS A 182 -0.80 -2.70 24.94
CA LYS A 182 -1.49 -2.31 23.69
C LYS A 182 -0.66 -1.25 22.97
#